data_AF-Q985I1-F1
#
_entry.id   AF-Q985I1-F1
#
_cell.length_a   1.000
_cell.length_b   1.000
_cell.length_c   1.000
_cell.angle_alpha   90.00
_cell.angle_beta   90.00
_cell.angle_gamma   90.00
#
_symmetry.space_group_name_H-M   'P 1'
#
loop_
_entity.id
_entity.type
_entity.pdbx_description
1 polymer ?
#
loop_
_entity_poly.entity_id
_entity_poly.type
_entity_poly.pdbx_seq_one_letter_code
_entity_poly.pdbx_strand_id
1 'polypeptide(L)'
;MDHLFDNRPRQRVPIGVRSGTVMTVTGPVAIADMGVTLMHEHILLDGSTSWKCPCHPDDRKIAEQPVSMEIIGELRMNPYMNRDNVSLDDSDLALSELARYRALGGHTVVDATNIGIGRDPVKLARIARASGLRIVMGTGFYLQHTHPDWLKAMDVDAATEFLVNDVGGGSTQPEIMAGIIGEVGISKDFTEEERKSLRASARAARITGVPLTIHLPGWERLAHDVLDVVEAEGADLRHTILCHMNPSHNDLAYQRSLAARGAFLEYDMIGMDFYYADQDAQSPSDEQNAQAIRSLIDMGLVDRILLSQDVFLKIMLTRFGGFGYGFILKHFVPRLKRHGVEQSAIDRMLIDNPKTVFAASL
;
A
#
# COMPACT_ATOMS: atom_id res chain seq x y z
N MET A 1 7.52 40.61 0.21
CA MET A 1 8.59 40.27 1.17
C MET A 1 8.07 40.06 2.60
N ASP A 2 6.86 40.50 2.94
CA ASP A 2 6.32 40.39 4.32
C ASP A 2 5.87 38.98 4.76
N HIS A 3 5.85 38.00 3.85
CA HIS A 3 5.58 36.58 4.16
C HIS A 3 6.85 35.82 4.60
N LEU A 4 8.04 36.42 4.48
CA LEU A 4 9.31 35.81 4.91
C LEU A 4 9.51 35.86 6.43
N PHE A 5 8.70 36.63 7.16
CA PHE A 5 8.76 36.78 8.61
C PHE A 5 7.40 36.54 9.28
N ASP A 6 6.55 35.67 8.71
CA ASP A 6 5.34 35.23 9.40
C ASP A 6 5.72 34.31 10.58
N ASN A 7 6.12 34.93 11.69
CA ASN A 7 6.47 34.31 12.96
C ASN A 7 5.22 33.87 13.75
N ARG A 8 4.02 33.87 13.14
CA ARG A 8 2.86 33.25 13.78
C ARG A 8 3.13 31.74 13.86
N PRO A 9 3.05 31.14 15.06
CA PRO A 9 3.16 29.69 15.17
C PRO A 9 2.10 29.07 14.25
N ARG A 10 2.55 28.31 13.23
CA ARG A 10 1.64 27.58 12.35
C ARG A 10 0.70 26.77 13.23
N GLN A 11 -0.60 26.95 13.05
CA GLN A 11 -1.59 26.18 13.78
C GLN A 11 -1.32 24.70 13.52
N ARG A 12 -1.08 23.93 14.59
CA ARG A 12 -0.78 22.49 14.50
C ARG A 12 -1.95 21.80 13.81
N VAL A 13 -1.66 21.05 12.77
CA VAL A 13 -2.67 20.29 12.02
C VAL A 13 -3.01 19.02 12.82
N PRO A 14 -4.29 18.73 13.08
CA PRO A 14 -4.67 17.49 13.76
C PRO A 14 -4.34 16.27 12.88
N ILE A 15 -3.94 15.17 13.52
CA ILE A 15 -3.60 13.90 12.87
C ILE A 15 -4.32 12.73 13.55
N GLY A 16 -4.27 11.56 12.92
CA GLY A 16 -4.84 10.32 13.43
C GLY A 16 -6.35 10.20 13.25
N VAL A 17 -6.88 9.02 13.52
CA VAL A 17 -8.26 8.61 13.20
C VAL A 17 -9.38 9.41 13.89
N ARG A 18 -9.04 10.27 14.84
CA ARG A 18 -9.99 11.16 15.54
C ARG A 18 -9.97 12.61 15.03
N SER A 19 -9.15 12.93 14.03
CA SER A 19 -9.02 14.27 13.47
C SER A 19 -10.22 14.71 12.62
N GLY A 20 -11.00 13.75 12.09
CA GLY A 20 -12.01 13.99 11.05
C GLY A 20 -11.42 14.24 9.66
N THR A 21 -10.10 14.09 9.49
CA THR A 21 -9.37 14.29 8.25
C THR A 21 -8.37 13.17 7.96
N VAL A 22 -8.13 12.91 6.68
CA VAL A 22 -6.98 12.12 6.22
C VAL A 22 -5.87 13.07 5.80
N MET A 23 -4.64 12.78 6.20
CA MET A 23 -3.49 13.57 5.78
C MET A 23 -3.06 13.17 4.37
N THR A 24 -3.04 14.14 3.44
CA THR A 24 -2.51 13.96 2.08
C THR A 24 -1.20 14.72 1.94
N VAL A 25 -0.44 14.43 0.88
CA VAL A 25 0.80 15.17 0.54
C VAL A 25 0.57 16.67 0.23
N THR A 26 -0.69 17.08 0.10
CA THR A 26 -1.08 18.49 -0.07
C THR A 26 -1.75 19.10 1.16
N GLY A 27 -1.82 18.37 2.27
CA GLY A 27 -2.45 18.77 3.52
C GLY A 27 -3.66 17.91 3.91
N PRO A 28 -4.33 18.24 5.03
CA PRO A 28 -5.49 17.47 5.51
C PRO A 28 -6.69 17.63 4.58
N VAL A 29 -7.41 16.54 4.36
CA VAL A 29 -8.68 16.49 3.62
C VAL A 29 -9.74 15.86 4.50
N ALA A 30 -10.98 16.37 4.49
CA ALA A 30 -12.06 15.75 5.26
C ALA A 30 -12.30 14.29 4.81
N ILE A 31 -12.52 13.38 5.77
CA ILE A 31 -12.76 11.96 5.46
C ILE A 31 -13.93 11.78 4.49
N ALA A 32 -14.97 12.60 4.61
CA ALA A 32 -16.13 12.58 3.70
C ALA A 32 -15.74 12.77 2.21
N ASP A 33 -14.64 13.48 1.94
CA ASP A 33 -14.19 13.87 0.60
C ASP A 33 -13.21 12.87 -0.04
N MET A 34 -12.88 11.76 0.64
CA MET A 34 -11.97 10.74 0.09
C MET A 34 -12.49 10.11 -1.21
N GLY A 35 -13.81 9.92 -1.33
CA GLY A 35 -14.44 9.30 -2.51
C GLY A 35 -13.93 7.88 -2.80
N VAL A 36 -13.98 7.48 -4.06
CA VAL A 36 -13.41 6.21 -4.54
C VAL A 36 -11.90 6.22 -4.31
N THR A 37 -11.42 5.22 -3.57
CA THR A 37 -10.04 5.16 -3.07
C THR A 37 -9.38 3.83 -3.43
N LEU A 38 -8.15 3.90 -3.93
CA LEU A 38 -7.22 2.77 -3.97
C LEU A 38 -6.33 2.85 -2.74
N MET A 39 -6.34 1.80 -1.92
CA MET A 39 -5.72 1.80 -0.59
C MET A 39 -4.26 1.34 -0.57
N HIS A 40 -3.76 0.80 -1.69
CA HIS A 40 -2.41 0.29 -1.82
C HIS A 40 -1.90 0.38 -3.26
N GLU A 41 -1.10 1.38 -3.55
CA GLU A 41 -0.43 1.54 -4.84
C GLU A 41 0.99 2.07 -4.65
N HIS A 42 1.84 1.97 -5.68
CA HIS A 42 3.12 2.67 -5.72
C HIS A 42 3.17 3.58 -6.95
N ILE A 43 3.11 4.89 -6.74
CA ILE A 43 3.14 5.88 -7.83
C ILE A 43 4.58 6.06 -8.31
N LEU A 44 5.52 6.03 -7.38
CA LEU A 44 6.96 6.03 -7.60
C LEU A 44 7.60 4.98 -6.71
N LEU A 45 8.53 4.18 -7.24
CA LEU A 45 9.19 3.10 -6.51
C LEU A 45 10.58 2.83 -7.06
N ASP A 46 11.52 2.56 -6.17
CA ASP A 46 12.86 2.07 -6.49
C ASP A 46 13.03 0.63 -6.00
N GLY A 47 12.87 -0.32 -6.91
CA GLY A 47 13.06 -1.75 -6.63
C GLY A 47 14.47 -2.25 -6.96
N SER A 48 15.44 -1.37 -7.19
CA SER A 48 16.81 -1.76 -7.58
C SER A 48 17.50 -2.65 -6.56
N THR A 49 17.16 -2.53 -5.27
CA THR A 49 17.67 -3.37 -4.16
C THR A 49 17.10 -4.79 -4.17
N SER A 50 15.90 -4.98 -4.73
CA SER A 50 15.24 -6.29 -4.87
C SER A 50 15.63 -6.99 -6.17
N TRP A 51 16.12 -6.26 -7.18
CA TRP A 51 16.60 -6.84 -8.42
C TRP A 51 17.95 -7.55 -8.26
N LYS A 52 18.05 -8.76 -8.82
CA LYS A 52 19.30 -9.52 -8.89
C LYS A 52 19.57 -9.92 -10.33
N CYS A 53 20.72 -9.50 -10.85
CA CYS A 53 21.14 -9.86 -12.20
C CYS A 53 21.26 -11.39 -12.33
N PRO A 54 20.57 -12.03 -13.30
CA PRO A 54 20.64 -13.47 -13.48
C PRO A 54 22.02 -13.92 -13.95
N CYS A 55 22.42 -15.13 -13.54
CA CYS A 55 23.75 -15.67 -13.82
C CYS A 55 23.88 -16.23 -15.24
N HIS A 56 22.78 -16.66 -15.88
CA HIS A 56 22.79 -17.25 -17.21
C HIS A 56 22.92 -16.18 -18.31
N PRO A 57 23.82 -16.36 -19.32
CA PRO A 57 24.06 -15.35 -20.35
C PRO A 57 22.81 -14.93 -21.16
N ASP A 58 21.92 -15.88 -21.48
CA ASP A 58 20.71 -15.58 -22.26
C ASP A 58 19.72 -14.72 -21.46
N ASP A 59 19.65 -14.92 -20.14
CA ASP A 59 18.77 -14.16 -19.25
C ASP A 59 19.30 -12.73 -19.02
N ARG A 60 20.63 -12.51 -19.14
CA ARG A 60 21.21 -11.17 -18.99
C ARG A 60 20.71 -10.20 -20.03
N LYS A 61 20.45 -10.67 -21.26
CA LYS A 61 19.90 -9.81 -22.31
C LYS A 61 18.51 -9.32 -21.93
N ILE A 62 17.66 -10.23 -21.41
CA ILE A 62 16.33 -9.87 -20.91
C ILE A 62 16.44 -8.98 -19.69
N ALA A 63 17.38 -9.26 -18.77
CA ALA A 63 17.50 -8.53 -17.51
C ALA A 63 17.87 -7.05 -17.66
N GLU A 64 18.62 -6.72 -18.71
CA GLU A 64 19.24 -5.41 -18.90
C GLU A 64 18.53 -4.52 -19.94
N GLN A 65 17.79 -5.12 -20.88
CA GLN A 65 17.07 -4.34 -21.90
C GLN A 65 15.84 -3.63 -21.32
N PRO A 66 15.39 -2.51 -21.91
CA PRO A 66 14.14 -1.86 -21.51
C PRO A 66 12.94 -2.80 -21.65
N VAL A 67 11.91 -2.58 -20.83
CA VAL A 67 10.64 -3.31 -20.97
C VAL A 67 10.06 -3.05 -22.35
N SER A 68 9.77 -4.13 -23.07
CA SER A 68 9.21 -4.10 -24.41
C SER A 68 8.19 -5.21 -24.61
N MET A 69 7.34 -5.10 -25.62
CA MET A 69 6.26 -6.05 -25.88
C MET A 69 6.78 -7.48 -26.09
N GLU A 70 7.98 -7.62 -26.63
CA GLU A 70 8.64 -8.88 -26.96
C GLU A 70 9.00 -9.71 -25.71
N ILE A 71 9.12 -9.09 -24.53
CA ILE A 71 9.54 -9.78 -23.30
C ILE A 71 8.50 -9.82 -22.18
N ILE A 72 7.32 -9.21 -22.35
CA ILE A 72 6.29 -9.20 -21.30
C ILE A 72 5.95 -10.64 -20.85
N GLY A 73 5.90 -11.59 -21.78
CA GLY A 73 5.63 -13.00 -21.44
C GLY A 73 6.65 -13.58 -20.46
N GLU A 74 7.94 -13.33 -20.69
CA GLU A 74 9.02 -13.76 -19.78
C GLU A 74 8.93 -13.05 -18.43
N LEU A 75 8.67 -11.73 -18.45
CA LEU A 75 8.55 -10.95 -17.22
C LEU A 75 7.35 -11.37 -16.37
N ARG A 76 6.26 -11.88 -16.95
CA ARG A 76 5.14 -12.44 -16.18
C ARG A 76 5.50 -13.72 -15.43
N MET A 77 6.54 -14.44 -15.87
CA MET A 77 7.03 -15.67 -15.22
C MET A 77 8.21 -15.40 -14.27
N ASN A 78 8.83 -14.23 -14.33
CA ASN A 78 9.88 -13.83 -13.40
C ASN A 78 9.97 -12.29 -13.35
N PRO A 79 9.04 -11.61 -12.65
CA PRO A 79 8.89 -10.15 -12.74
C PRO A 79 10.14 -9.38 -12.28
N TYR A 80 10.89 -9.94 -11.32
CA TYR A 80 12.10 -9.33 -10.78
C TYR A 80 13.36 -9.59 -11.64
N MET A 81 13.26 -10.28 -12.78
CA MET A 81 14.46 -10.56 -13.59
C MET A 81 15.00 -9.32 -14.32
N ASN A 82 14.15 -8.33 -14.58
CA ASN A 82 14.47 -7.18 -15.42
C ASN A 82 14.62 -5.89 -14.61
N ARG A 83 15.77 -5.22 -14.74
CA ARG A 83 16.09 -4.02 -13.97
C ARG A 83 15.17 -2.84 -14.31
N ASP A 84 14.80 -2.70 -15.58
CA ASP A 84 13.90 -1.63 -16.01
C ASP A 84 12.49 -1.82 -15.43
N ASN A 85 12.04 -3.08 -15.27
CA ASN A 85 10.70 -3.41 -14.80
C ASN A 85 10.48 -3.10 -13.31
N VAL A 86 11.51 -3.26 -12.47
CA VAL A 86 11.38 -3.18 -11.00
C VAL A 86 11.34 -1.77 -10.43
N SER A 87 11.37 -0.74 -11.28
CA SER A 87 11.37 0.66 -10.82
C SER A 87 10.30 1.48 -11.53
N LEU A 88 9.61 2.33 -10.77
CA LEU A 88 8.66 3.33 -11.23
C LEU A 88 9.25 4.72 -10.94
N ASP A 89 10.01 5.26 -11.88
CA ASP A 89 10.85 6.46 -11.66
C ASP A 89 10.46 7.67 -12.53
N ASP A 90 9.46 7.50 -13.41
CA ASP A 90 8.98 8.53 -14.34
C ASP A 90 7.66 9.16 -13.85
N SER A 91 7.75 10.40 -13.34
CA SER A 91 6.60 11.18 -12.87
C SER A 91 5.59 11.52 -13.97
N ASP A 92 6.03 11.73 -15.22
CA ASP A 92 5.14 12.09 -16.33
C ASP A 92 4.35 10.85 -16.78
N LEU A 93 5.00 9.69 -16.80
CA LEU A 93 4.33 8.41 -16.98
C LEU A 93 3.30 8.16 -15.87
N ALA A 94 3.70 8.33 -14.60
CA ALA A 94 2.81 8.16 -13.46
C ALA A 94 1.56 9.06 -13.57
N LEU A 95 1.73 10.33 -13.96
CA LEU A 95 0.62 11.25 -14.22
C LEU A 95 -0.32 10.74 -15.31
N SER A 96 0.22 10.24 -16.42
CA SER A 96 -0.59 9.73 -17.54
C SER A 96 -1.39 8.48 -17.18
N GLU A 97 -0.86 7.63 -16.31
CA GLU A 97 -1.52 6.41 -15.82
C GLU A 97 -2.60 6.75 -14.79
N LEU A 98 -2.30 7.64 -13.84
CA LEU A 98 -3.25 8.12 -12.83
C LEU A 98 -4.41 8.91 -13.44
N ALA A 99 -4.19 9.62 -14.54
CA ALA A 99 -5.26 10.32 -15.27
C ALA A 99 -6.37 9.35 -15.73
N ARG A 100 -6.02 8.09 -16.03
CA ARG A 100 -6.99 7.05 -16.41
C ARG A 100 -7.87 6.65 -15.24
N TYR A 101 -7.28 6.48 -14.05
CA TYR A 101 -8.03 6.24 -12.82
C TYR A 101 -8.96 7.41 -12.49
N ARG A 102 -8.45 8.64 -12.57
CA ARG A 102 -9.25 9.86 -12.37
C ARG A 102 -10.43 9.94 -13.33
N ALA A 103 -10.21 9.66 -14.61
CA ALA A 103 -11.25 9.68 -15.64
C ALA A 103 -12.37 8.63 -15.41
N LEU A 104 -12.07 7.55 -14.68
CA LEU A 104 -13.05 6.52 -14.29
C LEU A 104 -13.79 6.86 -12.99
N GLY A 105 -13.56 8.05 -12.40
CA GLY A 105 -14.17 8.46 -11.14
C GLY A 105 -13.33 8.17 -9.90
N GLY A 106 -12.04 7.88 -10.06
CA GLY A 106 -11.09 7.79 -8.95
C GLY A 106 -10.86 9.14 -8.25
N HIS A 107 -10.69 9.12 -6.93
CA HIS A 107 -10.54 10.34 -6.12
C HIS A 107 -9.27 10.36 -5.28
N THR A 108 -8.97 9.25 -4.63
CA THR A 108 -7.85 9.12 -3.70
C THR A 108 -7.01 7.90 -4.04
N VAL A 109 -5.70 8.01 -3.83
CA VAL A 109 -4.73 6.92 -3.91
C VAL A 109 -3.89 6.98 -2.65
N VAL A 110 -3.70 5.84 -1.99
CA VAL A 110 -2.71 5.68 -0.93
C VAL A 110 -1.45 5.12 -1.58
N ASP A 111 -0.38 5.91 -1.56
CA ASP A 111 0.95 5.48 -1.97
C ASP A 111 1.65 4.82 -0.78
N ALA A 112 1.84 3.50 -0.85
CA ALA A 112 2.41 2.70 0.23
C ALA A 112 3.95 2.73 0.25
N THR A 113 4.59 3.35 -0.75
CA THR A 113 6.04 3.44 -0.86
C THR A 113 6.63 4.16 0.34
N ASN A 114 7.56 3.48 1.02
CA ASN A 114 8.14 3.97 2.26
C ASN A 114 9.68 4.05 2.20
N ILE A 115 10.31 4.10 3.37
CA ILE A 115 11.74 4.36 3.50
C ILE A 115 12.52 3.11 3.10
N GLY A 116 13.37 3.27 2.09
CA GLY A 116 14.20 2.21 1.52
C GLY A 116 13.78 1.78 0.12
N ILE A 117 12.55 2.10 -0.31
CA ILE A 117 12.00 1.68 -1.61
C ILE A 117 11.55 2.84 -2.50
N GLY A 118 12.09 4.06 -2.28
CA GLY A 118 11.97 5.16 -3.23
C GLY A 118 10.92 6.24 -2.90
N ARG A 119 10.41 6.32 -1.67
CA ARG A 119 9.47 7.37 -1.25
C ARG A 119 10.00 8.79 -1.54
N ASP A 120 9.21 9.60 -2.24
CA ASP A 120 9.54 11.00 -2.56
C ASP A 120 8.34 11.95 -2.29
N PRO A 121 8.28 12.59 -1.11
CA PRO A 121 7.15 13.45 -0.74
C PRO A 121 6.94 14.63 -1.69
N VAL A 122 8.01 15.22 -2.22
CA VAL A 122 7.95 16.41 -3.07
C VAL A 122 7.39 16.06 -4.45
N LYS A 123 7.85 14.94 -5.03
CA LYS A 123 7.28 14.45 -6.30
C LYS A 123 5.82 14.04 -6.13
N LEU A 124 5.46 13.34 -5.06
CA LEU A 124 4.06 12.97 -4.80
C LEU A 124 3.17 14.21 -4.66
N ALA A 125 3.63 15.26 -3.95
CA ALA A 125 2.88 16.52 -3.86
C ALA A 125 2.71 17.21 -5.22
N ARG A 126 3.71 17.15 -6.10
CA ARG A 126 3.60 17.66 -7.48
C ARG A 126 2.60 16.83 -8.29
N ILE A 127 2.65 15.50 -8.18
CA ILE A 127 1.74 14.59 -8.89
C ILE A 127 0.29 14.79 -8.41
N ALA A 128 0.06 14.92 -7.11
CA ALA A 128 -1.27 15.20 -6.54
C ALA A 128 -1.88 16.47 -7.13
N ARG A 129 -1.12 17.58 -7.14
CA ARG A 129 -1.58 18.87 -7.70
C ARG A 129 -1.87 18.77 -9.20
N ALA A 130 -1.02 18.09 -9.96
CA ALA A 130 -1.15 18.00 -11.42
C ALA A 130 -2.26 17.02 -11.86
N SER A 131 -2.45 15.92 -11.14
CA SER A 131 -3.51 14.92 -11.44
C SER A 131 -4.89 15.32 -10.91
N GLY A 132 -4.94 16.18 -9.89
CA GLY A 132 -6.17 16.49 -9.15
C GLY A 132 -6.65 15.33 -8.28
N LEU A 133 -5.82 14.31 -8.05
CA LEU A 133 -6.05 13.24 -7.09
C LEU A 133 -5.55 13.64 -5.71
N ARG A 134 -6.16 13.04 -4.69
CA ARG A 134 -5.66 13.08 -3.32
C ARG A 134 -4.67 11.92 -3.16
N ILE A 135 -3.45 12.23 -2.71
CA ILE A 135 -2.42 11.20 -2.48
C ILE A 135 -2.10 11.16 -0.99
N VAL A 136 -2.38 10.03 -0.35
CA VAL A 136 -1.97 9.73 1.03
C VAL A 136 -0.63 9.03 0.94
N MET A 137 0.40 9.52 1.62
CA MET A 137 1.74 8.96 1.56
C MET A 137 2.03 8.09 2.78
N GLY A 138 2.64 6.93 2.54
CA GLY A 138 3.15 6.02 3.56
C GLY A 138 4.42 6.49 4.28
N THR A 139 4.71 5.81 5.39
CA THR A 139 5.97 5.88 6.13
C THR A 139 6.34 4.49 6.63
N GLY A 140 7.31 4.36 7.52
CA GLY A 140 7.76 3.04 7.97
C GLY A 140 8.85 2.47 7.08
N PHE A 141 9.13 1.20 7.34
CA PHE A 141 10.22 0.47 6.71
C PHE A 141 9.68 -0.84 6.16
N TYR A 142 10.10 -1.16 4.94
CA TYR A 142 9.72 -2.37 4.24
C TYR A 142 10.52 -3.59 4.74
N LEU A 143 10.86 -4.54 3.87
CA LEU A 143 11.58 -5.77 4.19
C LEU A 143 13.03 -5.49 4.61
N GLN A 144 13.61 -6.37 5.43
CA GLN A 144 14.93 -6.12 6.03
C GLN A 144 16.02 -5.76 5.00
N HIS A 145 16.02 -6.37 3.81
CA HIS A 145 17.07 -6.12 2.81
C HIS A 145 16.99 -4.73 2.17
N THR A 146 15.86 -4.02 2.30
CA THR A 146 15.71 -2.64 1.83
C THR A 146 15.90 -1.61 2.94
N HIS A 147 16.11 -2.06 4.19
CA HIS A 147 16.31 -1.15 5.32
C HIS A 147 17.56 -0.29 5.12
N PRO A 148 17.49 1.03 5.35
CA PRO A 148 18.68 1.87 5.30
C PRO A 148 19.63 1.51 6.45
N ASP A 149 20.94 1.63 6.23
CA ASP A 149 21.95 1.20 7.20
C ASP A 149 21.82 1.86 8.58
N TRP A 150 21.36 3.10 8.64
CA TRP A 150 21.15 3.81 9.91
C TRP A 150 20.04 3.20 10.77
N LEU A 151 19.07 2.47 10.19
CA LEU A 151 18.01 1.82 10.95
C LEU A 151 18.56 0.67 11.81
N LYS A 152 19.64 0.02 11.36
CA LYS A 152 20.31 -1.04 12.13
C LYS A 152 20.85 -0.53 13.47
N ALA A 153 21.24 0.74 13.53
CA ALA A 153 21.75 1.39 14.74
C ALA A 153 20.63 1.92 15.65
N MET A 154 19.38 1.98 15.18
CA MET A 154 18.24 2.39 15.98
C MET A 154 17.67 1.22 16.77
N ASP A 155 17.35 1.47 18.04
CA ASP A 155 16.46 0.62 18.81
C ASP A 155 14.98 0.91 18.47
N VAL A 156 14.08 0.17 19.11
CA VAL A 156 12.63 0.30 18.88
C VAL A 156 12.14 1.71 19.21
N ASP A 157 12.63 2.34 20.28
CA ASP A 157 12.14 3.64 20.73
C ASP A 157 12.60 4.77 19.79
N ALA A 158 13.85 4.74 19.34
CA ALA A 158 14.36 5.68 18.35
C ALA A 158 13.62 5.53 17.00
N ALA A 159 13.35 4.30 16.57
CA ALA A 159 12.55 4.04 15.37
C ALA A 159 11.09 4.53 15.54
N THR A 160 10.49 4.34 16.71
CA THR A 160 9.15 4.88 17.02
C THR A 160 9.14 6.40 16.96
N GLU A 161 10.10 7.07 17.60
CA GLU A 161 10.19 8.54 17.58
C GLU A 161 10.32 9.08 16.15
N PHE A 162 11.15 8.43 15.33
CA PHE A 162 11.29 8.76 13.92
C PHE A 162 9.92 8.73 13.20
N LEU A 163 9.15 7.65 13.35
CA LEU A 163 7.85 7.50 12.69
C LEU A 163 6.80 8.49 13.23
N VAL A 164 6.80 8.73 14.55
CA VAL A 164 5.94 9.74 15.18
C VAL A 164 6.22 11.13 14.62
N ASN A 165 7.48 11.48 14.40
CA ASN A 165 7.86 12.77 13.81
C ASN A 165 7.42 12.89 12.34
N ASP A 166 7.59 11.82 11.56
CA ASP A 166 7.30 11.81 10.11
C ASP A 166 5.79 11.95 9.79
N VAL A 167 4.92 11.48 10.69
CA VAL A 167 3.47 11.71 10.62
C VAL A 167 3.02 13.01 11.33
N GLY A 168 3.95 13.80 11.88
CA GLY A 168 3.65 15.08 12.56
C GLY A 168 3.12 14.96 13.99
N GLY A 169 3.32 13.81 14.63
CA GLY A 169 3.02 13.57 16.05
C GLY A 169 4.05 14.15 17.02
N GLY A 170 5.24 14.49 16.51
CA GLY A 170 6.35 15.09 17.24
C GLY A 170 6.14 16.52 17.74
N SER A 171 7.21 17.12 18.26
CA SER A 171 7.23 18.52 18.71
C SER A 171 7.10 19.52 17.54
N THR A 172 7.53 19.12 16.35
CA THR A 172 7.38 19.86 15.10
C THR A 172 6.61 19.01 14.09
N GLN A 173 6.00 19.65 13.09
CA GLN A 173 5.34 18.97 11.96
C GLN A 173 6.16 19.18 10.69
N PRO A 174 6.48 18.11 9.94
CA PRO A 174 7.13 18.26 8.65
C PRO A 174 6.20 18.99 7.68
N GLU A 175 6.77 19.60 6.64
CA GLU A 175 6.00 20.34 5.63
C GLU A 175 5.04 19.42 4.87
N ILE A 176 5.49 18.20 4.56
CA ILE A 176 4.69 17.14 3.97
C ILE A 176 4.72 15.97 4.94
N MET A 177 3.58 15.68 5.55
CA MET A 177 3.40 14.58 6.52
C MET A 177 2.95 13.31 5.79
N ALA A 178 3.41 12.16 6.27
CA ALA A 178 2.78 10.89 5.94
C ALA A 178 1.38 10.80 6.57
N GLY A 179 0.46 10.12 5.90
CA GLY A 179 -0.92 9.95 6.35
C GLY A 179 -1.29 8.53 6.78
N ILE A 180 -0.39 7.58 6.56
CA ILE A 180 -0.50 6.19 6.99
C ILE A 180 0.89 5.67 7.37
N ILE A 181 0.97 4.79 8.38
CA ILE A 181 2.22 4.12 8.78
C ILE A 181 2.28 2.79 8.04
N GLY A 182 3.27 2.61 7.20
CA GLY A 182 3.43 1.46 6.32
C GLY A 182 3.59 1.84 4.85
N GLU A 183 3.87 0.87 3.98
CA GLU A 183 3.73 -0.59 4.21
C GLU A 183 4.85 -1.25 5.04
N VAL A 184 4.54 -1.69 6.26
CA VAL A 184 5.54 -2.32 7.13
C VAL A 184 5.88 -3.71 6.62
N GLY A 185 7.14 -3.94 6.26
CA GLY A 185 7.58 -5.19 5.63
C GLY A 185 7.70 -6.35 6.60
N ILE A 186 7.01 -7.44 6.30
CA ILE A 186 7.15 -8.75 6.96
C ILE A 186 7.49 -9.80 5.90
N SER A 187 8.71 -10.33 5.95
CA SER A 187 9.10 -11.45 5.08
C SER A 187 8.56 -12.78 5.62
N LYS A 188 8.67 -13.85 4.83
CA LYS A 188 8.39 -15.22 5.29
C LYS A 188 9.24 -15.64 6.50
N ASP A 189 10.42 -15.03 6.66
CA ASP A 189 11.34 -15.34 7.74
C ASP A 189 11.01 -14.54 9.02
N PHE A 190 10.21 -13.47 8.89
CA PHE A 190 9.78 -12.55 9.95
C PHE A 190 10.91 -12.27 10.94
N THR A 191 11.97 -11.65 10.41
CA THR A 191 13.25 -11.53 11.09
C THR A 191 13.18 -10.60 12.30
N GLU A 192 14.22 -10.60 13.15
CA GLU A 192 14.26 -9.69 14.31
C GLU A 192 14.26 -8.21 13.92
N GLU A 193 14.87 -7.85 12.78
CA GLU A 193 14.82 -6.46 12.28
C GLU A 193 13.42 -6.07 11.79
N GLU A 194 12.69 -7.01 11.17
CA GLU A 194 11.29 -6.80 10.77
C GLU A 194 10.37 -6.74 12.00
N ARG A 195 10.61 -7.56 13.02
CA ARG A 195 9.91 -7.47 14.32
C ARG A 195 10.19 -6.13 15.00
N LYS A 196 11.44 -5.65 14.99
CA LYS A 196 11.81 -4.31 15.49
C LYS A 196 11.03 -3.21 14.75
N SER A 197 11.00 -3.28 13.42
CA SER A 197 10.25 -2.34 12.57
C SER A 197 8.75 -2.37 12.87
N LEU A 198 8.15 -3.56 12.98
CA LEU A 198 6.73 -3.72 13.29
C LEU A 198 6.37 -3.17 14.66
N ARG A 199 7.18 -3.47 15.68
CA ARG A 199 6.97 -2.94 17.03
C ARG A 199 7.04 -1.42 17.06
N ALA A 200 8.04 -0.85 16.38
CA ALA A 200 8.20 0.59 16.29
C ALA A 200 7.00 1.27 15.60
N SER A 201 6.54 0.68 14.49
CA SER A 201 5.37 1.13 13.72
C SER A 201 4.06 1.02 14.52
N ALA A 202 3.84 -0.09 15.23
CA ALA A 202 2.67 -0.28 16.08
C ALA A 202 2.64 0.73 17.25
N ARG A 203 3.79 0.99 17.89
CA ARG A 203 3.90 2.06 18.91
C ARG A 203 3.58 3.43 18.33
N ALA A 204 4.12 3.76 17.15
CA ALA A 204 3.84 5.03 16.49
C ALA A 204 2.36 5.19 16.15
N ALA A 205 1.71 4.13 15.65
CA ALA A 205 0.28 4.10 15.39
C ALA A 205 -0.54 4.31 16.67
N ARG A 206 -0.18 3.65 17.78
CA ARG A 206 -0.81 3.86 19.09
C ARG A 206 -0.67 5.32 19.58
N ILE A 207 0.53 5.89 19.47
CA ILE A 207 0.83 7.25 19.97
C ILE A 207 0.07 8.31 19.17
N THR A 208 0.02 8.15 17.85
CA THR A 208 -0.45 9.20 16.93
C THR A 208 -1.90 8.99 16.48
N GLY A 209 -2.43 7.77 16.64
CA GLY A 209 -3.70 7.35 16.10
C GLY A 209 -3.71 7.25 14.57
N VAL A 210 -2.57 7.31 13.89
CA VAL A 210 -2.48 7.14 12.42
C VAL A 210 -2.62 5.66 12.08
N PRO A 211 -3.38 5.28 11.04
CA PRO A 211 -3.57 3.87 10.68
C PRO A 211 -2.27 3.16 10.30
N LEU A 212 -2.28 1.84 10.44
CA LEU A 212 -1.15 0.96 10.18
C LEU A 212 -1.48 0.07 8.97
N THR A 213 -0.57 -0.05 8.00
CA THR A 213 -0.66 -0.99 6.88
C THR A 213 0.59 -1.86 6.81
N ILE A 214 0.40 -3.17 6.64
CA ILE A 214 1.43 -4.19 6.85
C ILE A 214 1.49 -5.12 5.64
N HIS A 215 2.64 -5.12 4.97
CA HIS A 215 2.98 -6.10 3.96
C HIS A 215 3.09 -7.47 4.62
N LEU A 216 2.34 -8.43 4.11
CA LEU A 216 2.43 -9.82 4.51
C LEU A 216 3.11 -10.65 3.43
N PRO A 217 3.84 -11.72 3.81
CA PRO A 217 4.21 -12.76 2.87
C PRO A 217 2.93 -13.55 2.54
N GLY A 218 2.15 -13.09 1.56
CA GLY A 218 0.74 -13.50 1.35
C GLY A 218 0.50 -15.00 1.14
N TRP A 219 1.51 -15.75 0.68
CA TRP A 219 1.44 -17.21 0.57
C TRP A 219 1.60 -17.95 1.90
N GLU A 220 2.14 -17.28 2.93
CA GLU A 220 2.29 -17.80 4.28
C GLU A 220 1.04 -17.51 5.15
N ARG A 221 1.09 -17.93 6.43
CA ARG A 221 -0.01 -17.72 7.40
C ARG A 221 0.46 -17.01 8.67
N LEU A 222 1.30 -15.99 8.51
CA LEU A 222 1.91 -15.24 9.62
C LEU A 222 1.05 -14.10 10.20
N ALA A 223 -0.11 -13.78 9.60
CA ALA A 223 -0.84 -12.58 10.01
C ALA A 223 -1.33 -12.61 11.45
N HIS A 224 -1.61 -13.79 12.03
CA HIS A 224 -1.96 -13.88 13.45
C HIS A 224 -0.79 -13.45 14.34
N ASP A 225 0.43 -13.94 14.06
CA ASP A 225 1.64 -13.56 14.80
C ASP A 225 1.95 -12.06 14.63
N VAL A 226 1.74 -11.52 13.42
CA VAL A 226 1.86 -10.08 13.15
C VAL A 226 0.89 -9.29 14.01
N LEU A 227 -0.40 -9.67 14.02
CA LEU A 227 -1.41 -8.99 14.83
C LEU A 227 -1.14 -9.13 16.34
N ASP A 228 -0.55 -10.24 16.80
CA ASP A 228 -0.15 -10.41 18.20
C ASP A 228 0.92 -9.39 18.61
N VAL A 229 1.89 -9.11 17.73
CA VAL A 229 2.89 -8.06 17.97
C VAL A 229 2.24 -6.68 18.00
N VAL A 230 1.34 -6.39 17.05
CA VAL A 230 0.65 -5.09 16.96
C VAL A 230 -0.20 -4.84 18.22
N GLU A 231 -0.94 -5.86 18.67
CA GLU A 231 -1.78 -5.81 19.87
C GLU A 231 -0.94 -5.67 21.15
N ALA A 232 0.19 -6.39 21.24
CA ALA A 232 1.12 -6.29 22.37
C ALA A 232 1.74 -4.89 22.51
N GLU A 233 1.94 -4.18 21.40
CA GLU A 233 2.41 -2.78 21.39
C GLU A 233 1.26 -1.76 21.52
N GLY A 234 0.02 -2.25 21.62
CA GLY A 234 -1.20 -1.51 21.95
C GLY A 234 -1.79 -0.69 20.80
N ALA A 235 -1.49 -1.01 19.55
CA ALA A 235 -2.14 -0.37 18.41
C ALA A 235 -3.57 -0.93 18.21
N ASP A 236 -4.47 -0.13 17.64
CA ASP A 236 -5.85 -0.54 17.39
C ASP A 236 -5.95 -1.38 16.11
N LEU A 237 -6.28 -2.67 16.27
CA LEU A 237 -6.42 -3.59 15.12
C LEU A 237 -7.53 -3.16 14.16
N ARG A 238 -8.52 -2.37 14.61
CA ARG A 238 -9.59 -1.84 13.74
C ARG A 238 -9.09 -0.80 12.75
N HIS A 239 -7.88 -0.29 12.93
CA HIS A 239 -7.19 0.62 12.01
C HIS A 239 -5.88 0.02 11.50
N THR A 240 -5.79 -1.32 11.50
CA THR A 240 -4.67 -2.10 10.95
C THR A 240 -5.11 -2.81 9.68
N ILE A 241 -4.33 -2.65 8.62
CA ILE A 241 -4.52 -3.27 7.31
C ILE A 241 -3.50 -4.38 7.13
N LEU A 242 -3.99 -5.55 6.74
CA LEU A 242 -3.18 -6.68 6.31
C LEU A 242 -3.20 -6.73 4.78
N CYS A 243 -2.06 -6.42 4.16
CA CYS A 243 -1.87 -6.43 2.71
C CYS A 243 -1.78 -7.86 2.18
N HIS A 244 -1.88 -8.01 0.86
CA HIS A 244 -1.62 -9.24 0.13
C HIS A 244 -2.46 -10.42 0.63
N MET A 245 -3.74 -10.19 0.93
CA MET A 245 -4.64 -11.27 1.34
C MET A 245 -5.04 -12.19 0.18
N ASN A 246 -4.79 -11.76 -1.06
CA ASN A 246 -5.14 -12.51 -2.27
C ASN A 246 -4.64 -13.97 -2.25
N PRO A 247 -3.37 -14.30 -1.98
CA PRO A 247 -2.90 -15.69 -2.11
C PRO A 247 -3.50 -16.64 -1.06
N SER A 248 -4.07 -16.09 0.01
CA SER A 248 -4.84 -16.86 1.01
C SER A 248 -6.33 -17.04 0.66
N HIS A 249 -6.77 -16.70 -0.57
CA HIS A 249 -8.17 -16.68 -1.00
C HIS A 249 -8.95 -17.98 -0.75
N ASN A 250 -8.27 -19.13 -0.71
CA ASN A 250 -8.88 -20.44 -0.48
C ASN A 250 -8.98 -20.83 1.01
N ASP A 251 -8.41 -20.01 1.90
CA ASP A 251 -8.39 -20.21 3.35
C ASP A 251 -9.28 -19.19 4.05
N LEU A 252 -10.58 -19.30 3.77
CA LEU A 252 -11.60 -18.38 4.31
C LEU A 252 -11.69 -18.44 5.85
N ALA A 253 -11.29 -19.57 6.46
CA ALA A 253 -11.28 -19.70 7.92
C ALA A 253 -10.22 -18.78 8.55
N TYR A 254 -9.02 -18.77 7.99
CA TYR A 254 -7.93 -17.86 8.37
C TYR A 254 -8.32 -16.39 8.14
N GLN A 255 -8.82 -16.06 6.95
CA GLN A 255 -9.23 -14.69 6.65
C GLN A 255 -10.33 -14.19 7.59
N ARG A 256 -11.34 -15.03 7.87
CA ARG A 256 -12.40 -14.71 8.84
C ARG A 256 -11.86 -14.51 10.24
N SER A 257 -10.90 -15.33 10.71
CA SER A 257 -10.34 -15.17 12.06
C SER A 257 -9.53 -13.89 12.21
N LEU A 258 -8.85 -13.43 11.15
CA LEU A 258 -8.15 -12.14 11.13
C LEU A 258 -9.12 -10.96 11.18
N ALA A 259 -10.16 -10.98 10.34
CA ALA A 259 -11.19 -9.93 10.35
C ALA A 259 -11.94 -9.88 11.70
N ALA A 260 -12.15 -11.03 12.34
CA ALA A 260 -12.76 -11.12 13.68
C ALA A 260 -11.91 -10.46 14.78
N ARG A 261 -10.58 -10.38 14.61
CA ARG A 261 -9.70 -9.59 15.49
C ARG A 261 -9.82 -8.08 15.26
N GLY A 262 -10.44 -7.67 14.16
CA GLY A 262 -10.72 -6.27 13.82
C GLY A 262 -9.98 -5.75 12.60
N ALA A 263 -8.96 -6.46 12.11
CA ALA A 263 -8.11 -6.02 11.00
C ALA A 263 -8.84 -5.98 9.66
N PHE A 264 -8.43 -5.05 8.80
CA PHE A 264 -8.82 -5.05 7.39
C PHE A 264 -8.03 -6.09 6.61
N LEU A 265 -8.74 -6.78 5.71
CA LEU A 265 -8.21 -7.71 4.73
C LEU A 265 -8.10 -6.98 3.40
N GLU A 266 -6.87 -6.66 3.00
CA GLU A 266 -6.65 -5.95 1.75
C GLU A 266 -6.36 -6.93 0.61
N TYR A 267 -7.25 -6.91 -0.38
CA TYR A 267 -7.05 -7.56 -1.67
C TYR A 267 -6.42 -6.54 -2.61
N ASP A 268 -5.11 -6.34 -2.48
CA ASP A 268 -4.32 -5.40 -3.25
C ASP A 268 -3.67 -6.02 -4.49
N MET A 269 -3.68 -7.34 -4.69
CA MET A 269 -3.07 -7.96 -5.88
C MET A 269 -4.06 -8.11 -7.06
N ILE A 270 -5.10 -7.27 -7.17
CA ILE A 270 -6.13 -7.42 -8.20
C ILE A 270 -5.60 -7.07 -9.59
N GLY A 271 -5.78 -7.99 -10.55
CA GLY A 271 -5.22 -7.87 -11.90
C GLY A 271 -3.77 -8.36 -12.03
N MET A 272 -3.14 -8.80 -10.94
CA MET A 272 -1.80 -9.36 -10.98
C MET A 272 -1.84 -10.87 -11.21
N ASP A 273 -1.31 -11.32 -12.36
CA ASP A 273 -1.32 -12.72 -12.81
C ASP A 273 0.08 -13.35 -12.87
N PHE A 274 1.06 -12.76 -12.18
CA PHE A 274 2.46 -13.17 -12.26
C PHE A 274 2.78 -14.45 -11.48
N TYR A 275 3.78 -15.16 -11.97
CA TYR A 275 4.52 -16.17 -11.22
C TYR A 275 5.85 -15.59 -10.74
N TYR A 276 6.10 -15.69 -9.43
CA TYR A 276 7.33 -15.22 -8.78
C TYR A 276 8.33 -16.36 -8.68
N ALA A 277 9.23 -16.46 -9.65
CA ALA A 277 10.21 -17.54 -9.73
C ALA A 277 11.16 -17.62 -8.52
N ASP A 278 11.45 -16.49 -7.88
CA ASP A 278 12.27 -16.42 -6.66
C ASP A 278 11.57 -17.01 -5.42
N GLN A 279 10.24 -17.08 -5.45
CA GLN A 279 9.39 -17.56 -4.36
C GLN A 279 8.69 -18.88 -4.68
N ASP A 280 8.80 -19.37 -5.92
CA ASP A 280 8.04 -20.52 -6.44
C ASP A 280 6.54 -20.38 -6.18
N ALA A 281 6.00 -19.19 -6.46
CA ALA A 281 4.67 -18.79 -6.04
C ALA A 281 3.87 -18.11 -7.16
N GLN A 282 2.61 -18.53 -7.33
CA GLN A 282 1.69 -18.00 -8.33
C GLN A 282 0.69 -17.05 -7.69
N SER A 283 0.53 -15.85 -8.26
CA SER A 283 -0.56 -14.94 -7.91
C SER A 283 -1.91 -15.56 -8.29
N PRO A 284 -2.94 -15.47 -7.42
CA PRO A 284 -4.27 -16.00 -7.72
C PRO A 284 -4.95 -15.21 -8.83
N SER A 285 -5.77 -15.90 -9.62
CA SER A 285 -6.56 -15.25 -10.67
C SER A 285 -7.63 -14.31 -10.08
N ASP A 286 -8.06 -13.33 -10.86
CA ASP A 286 -9.20 -12.49 -10.49
C ASP A 286 -10.51 -13.25 -10.25
N GLU A 287 -10.68 -14.43 -10.87
CA GLU A 287 -11.86 -15.27 -10.60
C GLU A 287 -11.78 -15.88 -9.19
N GLN A 288 -10.61 -16.35 -8.78
CA GLN A 288 -10.37 -16.81 -7.41
C GLN A 288 -10.55 -15.67 -6.40
N ASN A 289 -10.01 -14.49 -6.70
CA ASN A 289 -10.18 -13.30 -5.85
C ASN A 289 -11.65 -12.91 -5.73
N ALA A 290 -12.40 -12.84 -6.85
CA ALA A 290 -13.81 -12.47 -6.83
C ALA A 290 -14.68 -13.49 -6.07
N GLN A 291 -14.41 -14.80 -6.23
CA GLN A 291 -15.10 -15.85 -5.48
C GLN A 291 -14.84 -15.76 -3.97
N ALA A 292 -13.59 -15.49 -3.56
CA ALA A 292 -13.24 -15.35 -2.16
C ALA A 292 -13.86 -14.09 -1.54
N ILE A 293 -13.76 -12.94 -2.21
CA ILE A 293 -14.42 -11.70 -1.78
C ILE A 293 -15.92 -11.92 -1.64
N ARG A 294 -16.57 -12.57 -2.62
CA ARG A 294 -18.01 -12.91 -2.50
C ARG A 294 -18.29 -13.76 -1.27
N SER A 295 -17.46 -14.78 -1.02
CA SER A 295 -17.62 -15.67 0.14
C SER A 295 -17.44 -14.93 1.47
N LEU A 296 -16.48 -14.01 1.57
CA LEU A 296 -16.30 -13.16 2.75
C LEU A 296 -17.49 -12.23 2.97
N ILE A 297 -18.06 -11.67 1.90
CA ILE A 297 -19.29 -10.87 1.97
C ILE A 297 -20.46 -11.71 2.49
N ASP A 298 -20.60 -12.96 2.04
CA ASP A 298 -21.63 -13.89 2.54
C ASP A 298 -21.45 -14.25 4.01
N MET A 299 -20.22 -14.19 4.51
CA MET A 299 -19.90 -14.34 5.94
C MET A 299 -20.13 -13.05 6.75
N GLY A 300 -20.59 -11.96 6.12
CA GLY A 300 -20.87 -10.68 6.79
C GLY A 300 -19.64 -9.80 7.01
N LEU A 301 -18.52 -10.05 6.30
CA LEU A 301 -17.24 -9.37 6.49
C LEU A 301 -16.99 -8.21 5.51
N VAL A 302 -18.03 -7.74 4.81
CA VAL A 302 -17.90 -6.69 3.78
C VAL A 302 -17.28 -5.40 4.30
N ASP A 303 -17.42 -5.10 5.59
CA ASP A 303 -16.86 -3.92 6.27
C ASP A 303 -15.39 -4.08 6.66
N ARG A 304 -14.76 -5.20 6.32
CA ARG A 304 -13.34 -5.49 6.56
C ARG A 304 -12.56 -5.76 5.28
N ILE A 305 -13.11 -5.52 4.10
CA ILE A 305 -12.43 -5.79 2.82
C ILE A 305 -12.00 -4.47 2.19
N LEU A 306 -10.73 -4.39 1.78
CA LEU A 306 -10.18 -3.32 0.95
C LEU A 306 -9.74 -3.88 -0.40
N LEU A 307 -9.72 -3.04 -1.44
CA LEU A 307 -9.36 -3.42 -2.81
C LEU A 307 -8.30 -2.45 -3.35
N SER A 308 -7.25 -2.99 -3.96
CA SER A 308 -6.24 -2.24 -4.72
C SER A 308 -5.54 -3.13 -5.75
N GLN A 309 -4.58 -2.58 -6.50
CA GLN A 309 -3.83 -3.31 -7.54
C GLN A 309 -2.35 -3.52 -7.23
N ASP A 310 -1.82 -2.82 -6.23
CA ASP A 310 -0.40 -2.89 -5.87
C ASP A 310 0.47 -2.67 -7.11
N VAL A 311 0.18 -1.61 -7.88
CA VAL A 311 1.02 -1.30 -9.04
C VAL A 311 2.42 -0.96 -8.54
N PHE A 312 3.38 -1.88 -8.70
CA PHE A 312 4.78 -1.69 -8.28
C PHE A 312 5.81 -1.99 -9.40
N LEU A 313 5.37 -2.52 -10.55
CA LEU A 313 6.22 -2.87 -11.70
C LEU A 313 5.79 -2.14 -12.98
N LYS A 314 6.73 -1.86 -13.88
CA LYS A 314 6.42 -1.23 -15.18
C LYS A 314 5.41 -2.05 -15.97
N ILE A 315 5.54 -3.38 -16.03
CA ILE A 315 4.60 -4.24 -16.76
C ILE A 315 3.17 -4.23 -16.20
N MET A 316 2.93 -3.62 -15.03
CA MET A 316 1.58 -3.42 -14.49
C MET A 316 0.91 -2.16 -15.06
N LEU A 317 1.68 -1.22 -15.62
CA LEU A 317 1.16 0.02 -16.22
C LEU A 317 0.62 -0.23 -17.63
N THR A 318 -0.42 0.52 -18.02
CA THR A 318 -1.02 0.37 -19.36
C THR A 318 -0.06 0.67 -20.49
N ARG A 319 0.90 1.58 -20.27
CA ARG A 319 1.99 1.90 -21.21
C ARG A 319 2.79 0.68 -21.64
N PHE A 320 2.93 -0.31 -20.76
CA PHE A 320 3.72 -1.52 -20.98
C PHE A 320 2.85 -2.79 -21.10
N GLY A 321 1.57 -2.64 -21.43
CA GLY A 321 0.65 -3.76 -21.64
C GLY A 321 0.00 -4.33 -20.37
N GLY A 322 0.22 -3.69 -19.21
CA GLY A 322 -0.49 -3.96 -17.98
C GLY A 322 -1.87 -3.28 -17.93
N PHE A 323 -2.49 -3.28 -16.74
CA PHE A 323 -3.83 -2.76 -16.54
C PHE A 323 -3.89 -1.35 -15.92
N GLY A 324 -2.82 -0.93 -15.25
CA GLY A 324 -2.68 0.34 -14.55
C GLY A 324 -3.69 0.56 -13.42
N TYR A 325 -3.73 1.79 -12.94
CA TYR A 325 -4.55 2.19 -11.78
C TYR A 325 -6.07 2.18 -12.04
N GLY A 326 -6.51 2.03 -13.29
CA GLY A 326 -7.93 2.02 -13.65
C GLY A 326 -8.59 0.64 -13.63
N PHE A 327 -7.84 -0.43 -13.40
CA PHE A 327 -8.30 -1.80 -13.62
C PHE A 327 -9.53 -2.17 -12.79
N ILE A 328 -9.51 -1.85 -11.49
CA ILE A 328 -10.59 -2.24 -10.59
C ILE A 328 -11.91 -1.67 -11.05
N LEU A 329 -11.97 -0.35 -11.28
CA LEU A 329 -13.21 0.34 -11.67
C LEU A 329 -13.71 -0.15 -13.04
N LYS A 330 -12.79 -0.38 -13.98
CA LYS A 330 -13.15 -0.72 -15.36
C LYS A 330 -13.48 -2.20 -15.57
N HIS A 331 -12.84 -3.10 -14.85
CA HIS A 331 -12.87 -4.54 -15.14
C HIS A 331 -13.22 -5.41 -13.94
N PHE A 332 -12.65 -5.14 -12.75
CA PHE A 332 -12.90 -5.97 -11.58
C PHE A 332 -14.27 -5.72 -10.94
N VAL A 333 -14.75 -4.47 -10.89
CA VAL A 333 -16.11 -4.14 -10.45
C VAL A 333 -17.17 -4.86 -11.30
N PRO A 334 -17.10 -4.81 -12.65
CA PRO A 334 -17.96 -5.67 -13.49
C PRO A 334 -17.81 -7.17 -13.21
N ARG A 335 -16.62 -7.66 -12.82
CA ARG A 335 -16.42 -9.06 -12.43
C ARG A 335 -17.14 -9.40 -11.13
N LEU A 336 -17.01 -8.59 -10.09
CA LEU A 336 -17.73 -8.76 -8.83
C LEU A 336 -19.25 -8.81 -9.06
N LYS A 337 -19.78 -7.95 -9.94
CA LYS A 337 -21.21 -7.99 -10.33
C LYS A 337 -21.63 -9.31 -10.99
N ARG A 338 -20.76 -9.91 -11.83
CA ARG A 338 -21.03 -11.26 -12.39
C ARG A 338 -21.06 -12.36 -11.33
N HIS A 339 -20.36 -12.15 -10.21
CA HIS A 339 -20.43 -13.00 -9.00
C HIS A 339 -21.58 -12.63 -8.04
N GLY A 340 -22.51 -11.77 -8.49
CA GLY A 340 -23.68 -11.38 -7.71
C GLY A 340 -23.38 -10.44 -6.54
N VAL A 341 -22.23 -9.76 -6.54
CA VAL A 341 -21.93 -8.73 -5.54
C VAL A 341 -22.73 -7.46 -5.88
N GLU A 342 -23.55 -7.02 -4.94
CA GLU A 342 -24.40 -5.84 -5.06
C GLU A 342 -23.57 -4.55 -5.07
N GLN A 343 -24.12 -3.49 -5.69
CA GLN A 343 -23.45 -2.19 -5.79
C GLN A 343 -23.12 -1.61 -4.40
N SER A 344 -23.97 -1.80 -3.40
CA SER A 344 -23.73 -1.31 -2.04
C SER A 344 -22.51 -1.95 -1.37
N ALA A 345 -22.23 -3.22 -1.65
CA ALA A 345 -21.02 -3.89 -1.17
C ALA A 345 -19.77 -3.39 -1.90
N ILE A 346 -19.88 -3.11 -3.20
CA ILE A 346 -18.79 -2.49 -3.98
C ILE A 346 -18.48 -1.09 -3.46
N ASP A 347 -19.50 -0.26 -3.23
CA ASP A 347 -19.35 1.09 -2.67
C ASP A 347 -18.75 1.04 -1.27
N ARG A 348 -19.17 0.06 -0.44
CA ARG A 348 -18.59 -0.20 0.88
C ARG A 348 -17.08 -0.43 0.77
N MET A 349 -16.63 -1.34 -0.11
CA MET A 349 -15.21 -1.68 -0.25
C MET A 349 -14.36 -0.55 -0.87
N LEU A 350 -14.91 0.26 -1.78
CA LEU A 350 -14.15 1.30 -2.51
C LEU A 350 -14.26 2.71 -1.92
N ILE A 351 -15.23 2.96 -1.03
CA ILE A 351 -15.51 4.30 -0.49
C ILE A 351 -15.58 4.27 1.03
N ASP A 352 -16.47 3.46 1.61
CA ASP A 352 -16.77 3.55 3.05
C ASP A 352 -15.70 2.86 3.92
N ASN A 353 -15.15 1.73 3.48
CA ASN A 353 -14.09 1.03 4.20
C ASN A 353 -12.79 1.84 4.20
N PRO A 354 -12.31 2.39 3.06
CA PRO A 354 -11.21 3.35 3.06
C PRO A 354 -11.41 4.50 4.05
N LYS A 355 -12.61 5.10 4.13
CA LYS A 355 -12.92 6.13 5.13
C LYS A 355 -12.80 5.62 6.55
N THR A 356 -13.29 4.42 6.82
CA THR A 356 -13.28 3.79 8.16
C THR A 356 -11.87 3.48 8.63
N VAL A 357 -10.95 3.13 7.72
CA VAL A 357 -9.51 3.02 8.05
C VAL A 357 -9.01 4.30 8.73
N PHE A 358 -9.38 5.47 8.23
CA PHE A 358 -8.91 6.77 8.72
C PHE A 358 -9.87 7.47 9.71
N ALA A 359 -10.94 6.81 10.15
CA ALA A 359 -11.94 7.42 11.04
C ALA A 359 -12.37 6.47 12.16
N ALA A 360 -12.07 6.84 13.40
CA ALA A 360 -12.58 6.13 14.57
C ALA A 360 -14.11 6.27 14.63
N SER A 361 -14.80 5.18 14.94
CA SER A 361 -16.21 5.25 15.31
C SER A 361 -16.37 6.14 16.55
N LEU A 362 -17.28 7.11 16.48
CA LEU A 362 -17.61 8.02 17.58
C LEU A 362 -18.15 7.30 18.81
#